data_AF-A0A8T2Z6H7-F1
#
_entry.id   AF-A0A8T2Z6H7-F1
#
_cell.length_a   1.000
_cell.length_b   1.000
_cell.length_c   1.000
_cell.angle_alpha   90.00
_cell.angle_beta   90.00
_cell.angle_gamma   90.00
#
_symmetry.space_group_name_H-M   'P 1'
#
loop_
_entity.id
_entity.type
_entity.pdbx_description
1 polymer ?
#
loop_
_entity_poly.entity_id
_entity_poly.type
_entity_poly.pdbx_seq_one_letter_code
_entity_poly.pdbx_strand_id
1 'polypeptide(L)'
;MMDRIISSLIDFRAFANSFLSNYEPLALLLAPLLTLFTARILQSLCLLVHDNGLKPTILGFLITSIKMVPGVKGYIDAEKQKVVEKLQSGSKSKRDGWRSELPKEGLGAAVIEKLKQEKSNDVVWQGKCSGTVYIGGSESEGHFSLINEACSMFAHTNPLHMDVFQTIAQCEAEVVAMTAALLGSKNKASGGEICGNMTSGGTESILLAVKSSRDYMKAKKGIKTPEMIIPESAHSAYDKAAQYFNIKLRRVPVNKNFQADVKAIRQQINKNTVLIVGSAPGFPHGIIDPIEELGELAYSYGICFHVDLCLGGFVLPFARKLGYPIPPFDFSVKGVTSISADVHKYGLAPKGTSVVLYRNHDIRKVKTIVLSVTLGMSDVCLSISNLDPELAVQMLMKDNILVLLVLTTLPGIAELVFSSLTCGSLV
;
A
#
# COMPACT_ATOMS: atom_id res chain seq x y z
N MET A 1 -27.14 0.24 -53.14
CA MET A 1 -27.14 0.87 -51.78
C MET A 1 -25.90 1.76 -51.61
N MET A 2 -24.71 1.25 -51.92
CA MET A 2 -23.45 2.02 -51.92
C MET A 2 -23.50 3.29 -52.80
N ASP A 3 -24.01 3.20 -54.03
CA ASP A 3 -24.03 4.34 -54.96
C ASP A 3 -24.95 5.49 -54.53
N ARG A 4 -26.07 5.17 -53.85
CA ARG A 4 -26.94 6.19 -53.25
C ARG A 4 -26.28 6.92 -52.09
N ILE A 5 -25.47 6.21 -51.31
CA ILE A 5 -24.68 6.80 -50.21
C ILE A 5 -23.59 7.70 -50.78
N ILE A 6 -22.90 7.27 -51.83
CA ILE A 6 -21.86 8.06 -52.51
C ILE A 6 -22.44 9.33 -53.11
N SER A 7 -23.57 9.24 -53.84
CA SER A 7 -24.26 10.42 -54.39
C SER A 7 -24.64 11.40 -53.31
N SER A 8 -25.26 10.92 -52.22
CA SER A 8 -25.68 11.77 -51.10
C SER A 8 -24.49 12.46 -50.40
N LEU A 9 -23.33 11.80 -50.33
CA LEU A 9 -22.10 12.38 -49.79
C LEU A 9 -21.52 13.47 -50.71
N ILE A 10 -21.63 13.31 -52.02
CA ILE A 10 -21.18 14.31 -53.00
C ILE A 10 -22.06 15.55 -52.93
N ASP A 11 -23.38 15.37 -52.89
CA ASP A 11 -24.35 16.47 -52.76
C ASP A 11 -24.15 17.23 -51.45
N PHE A 12 -23.94 16.50 -50.35
CA PHE A 12 -23.62 17.08 -49.05
C PHE A 12 -22.31 17.87 -49.07
N ARG A 13 -21.26 17.33 -49.71
CA ARG A 13 -19.97 18.03 -49.86
C ARG A 13 -20.12 19.32 -50.67
N ALA A 14 -20.85 19.28 -51.77
CA ALA A 14 -21.09 20.45 -52.60
C ALA A 14 -21.84 21.54 -51.84
N PHE A 15 -22.91 21.15 -51.12
CA PHE A 15 -23.66 22.03 -50.25
C PHE A 15 -22.78 22.64 -49.14
N ALA A 16 -22.01 21.81 -48.43
CA ALA A 16 -21.12 22.27 -47.36
C ALA A 16 -20.06 23.26 -47.88
N ASN A 17 -19.44 22.97 -49.03
CA ASN A 17 -18.47 23.88 -49.64
C ASN A 17 -19.09 25.23 -50.03
N SER A 18 -20.29 25.22 -50.63
CA SER A 18 -21.01 26.44 -51.00
C SER A 18 -21.50 27.23 -49.79
N PHE A 19 -21.84 26.55 -48.70
CA PHE A 19 -22.25 27.21 -47.46
C PHE A 19 -21.05 27.84 -46.75
N LEU A 20 -19.95 27.09 -46.63
CA LEU A 20 -18.74 27.51 -45.92
C LEU A 20 -17.89 28.52 -46.70
N SER A 21 -18.04 28.62 -48.03
CA SER A 21 -17.33 29.62 -48.84
C SER A 21 -17.70 31.07 -48.50
N ASN A 22 -18.79 31.30 -47.76
CA ASN A 22 -19.22 32.62 -47.30
C ASN A 22 -18.49 33.11 -46.04
N TYR A 23 -17.61 32.29 -45.46
CA TYR A 23 -16.90 32.59 -44.22
C TYR A 23 -15.40 32.75 -44.46
N GLU A 24 -14.74 33.57 -43.64
CA GLU A 24 -13.28 33.67 -43.70
C GLU A 24 -12.62 32.32 -43.35
N PRO A 25 -11.59 31.90 -44.11
CA PRO A 25 -10.86 30.65 -43.85
C PRO A 25 -10.32 30.55 -42.41
N LEU A 26 -9.91 31.68 -41.82
CA LEU A 26 -9.42 31.73 -40.44
C LEU A 26 -10.53 31.43 -39.43
N ALA A 27 -11.74 31.96 -39.65
CA ALA A 27 -12.90 31.74 -38.80
C ALA A 27 -13.37 30.28 -38.85
N LEU A 28 -13.33 29.66 -40.02
CA LEU A 28 -13.64 28.23 -40.22
C LEU A 28 -12.67 27.30 -39.47
N LEU A 29 -11.44 27.75 -39.20
CA LEU A 29 -10.42 26.97 -38.51
C LEU A 29 -10.41 27.26 -37.00
N LEU A 30 -10.53 28.53 -36.62
CA LEU A 30 -10.52 28.97 -35.22
C LEU A 30 -11.82 28.65 -34.49
N ALA A 31 -13.00 28.78 -35.12
CA ALA A 31 -14.26 28.55 -34.43
C ALA A 31 -14.42 27.10 -33.94
N PRO A 32 -14.13 26.05 -34.73
CA PRO A 32 -14.17 24.67 -34.24
C PRO A 32 -13.13 24.39 -33.16
N LEU A 33 -11.91 24.94 -33.29
CA LEU A 33 -10.86 24.80 -32.27
C LEU A 33 -11.25 25.46 -30.95
N LEU A 34 -11.78 26.68 -30.99
CA LEU A 34 -12.25 27.41 -29.81
C LEU A 34 -13.44 26.68 -29.17
N THR A 35 -14.37 26.16 -29.98
CA THR A 35 -15.52 25.38 -29.51
C THR A 35 -15.08 24.06 -28.86
N LEU A 36 -14.10 23.36 -29.44
CA LEU A 36 -13.55 22.14 -28.86
C LEU A 36 -12.80 22.43 -27.55
N PHE A 37 -12.06 23.54 -27.51
CA PHE A 37 -11.33 23.98 -26.32
C PHE A 37 -12.29 24.37 -25.18
N THR A 38 -13.32 25.17 -25.46
CA THR A 38 -14.34 25.53 -24.46
C THR A 38 -15.13 24.32 -24.00
N ALA A 39 -15.50 23.40 -24.91
CA ALA A 39 -16.15 22.14 -24.56
C ALA A 39 -15.27 21.28 -23.63
N ARG A 40 -13.96 21.19 -23.90
CA ARG A 40 -13.02 20.47 -23.01
C ARG A 40 -12.87 21.13 -21.64
N ILE A 41 -12.82 22.46 -21.58
CA ILE A 41 -12.77 23.19 -20.31
C ILE A 41 -14.05 22.94 -19.51
N LEU A 42 -15.22 23.08 -20.14
CA LEU A 42 -16.52 22.83 -19.52
C LEU A 42 -16.63 21.37 -19.04
N GLN A 43 -16.20 20.41 -19.86
CA GLN A 43 -16.18 19.00 -19.48
C GLN A 43 -15.27 18.75 -18.27
N SER A 44 -14.06 19.32 -18.27
CA SER A 44 -13.12 19.22 -17.15
C SER A 44 -13.70 19.84 -15.87
N LEU A 45 -14.36 21.01 -15.99
CA LEU A 45 -15.01 21.68 -14.87
C LEU A 45 -16.17 20.85 -14.31
N CYS A 46 -17.01 20.28 -15.18
CA CYS A 46 -18.10 19.40 -14.79
C CYS A 46 -17.58 18.13 -14.09
N LEU A 47 -16.51 17.52 -14.59
CA LEU A 47 -15.87 16.37 -13.94
C LEU A 47 -15.30 16.73 -12.58
N LEU A 48 -14.67 17.90 -12.45
CA LEU A 48 -14.10 18.37 -11.19
C LEU A 48 -15.19 18.65 -10.14
N VAL A 49 -16.29 19.28 -10.55
CA VAL A 49 -17.47 19.53 -9.69
C VAL A 49 -18.15 18.22 -9.31
N HIS A 50 -18.22 17.25 -10.23
CA HIS A 50 -18.77 15.94 -9.95
C HIS A 50 -17.90 15.15 -8.96
N ASP A 51 -16.57 15.19 -9.13
CA ASP A 51 -15.62 14.45 -8.29
C ASP A 51 -15.50 15.02 -6.87
N ASN A 52 -15.48 16.35 -6.74
CA ASN A 52 -15.16 17.02 -5.47
C ASN A 52 -16.37 17.74 -4.84
N GLY A 53 -17.48 17.86 -5.56
CA GLY A 53 -18.60 18.74 -5.19
C GLY A 53 -18.37 20.20 -5.57
N LEU A 54 -19.46 20.97 -5.64
CA LEU A 54 -19.44 22.38 -6.05
C LEU A 54 -18.66 23.27 -5.07
N LYS A 55 -18.91 23.11 -3.76
CA LYS A 55 -18.31 23.95 -2.72
C LYS A 55 -16.78 23.77 -2.62
N PRO A 56 -16.22 22.53 -2.58
CA PRO A 56 -14.77 22.33 -2.61
C PRO A 56 -14.12 22.81 -3.91
N THR A 57 -14.81 22.70 -5.04
CA THR A 57 -14.31 23.18 -6.34
C THR A 57 -14.18 24.70 -6.37
N ILE A 58 -15.21 25.44 -5.91
CA ILE A 58 -15.17 26.91 -5.80
C ILE A 58 -14.07 27.34 -4.82
N LEU A 59 -13.97 26.66 -3.66
CA LEU A 59 -12.93 26.96 -2.68
C LEU A 59 -11.53 26.69 -3.24
N GLY A 60 -11.33 25.60 -3.96
CA GLY A 60 -10.08 25.26 -4.64
C GLY A 60 -9.71 26.29 -5.71
N PHE A 61 -10.68 26.78 -6.48
CA PHE A 61 -10.48 27.87 -7.43
C PHE A 61 -10.08 29.17 -6.73
N LEU A 62 -10.79 29.55 -5.66
CA LEU A 62 -10.44 30.71 -4.83
C LEU A 62 -9.02 30.61 -4.25
N ILE A 63 -8.66 29.46 -3.67
CA ILE A 63 -7.31 29.22 -3.14
C ILE A 63 -6.26 29.30 -4.26
N THR A 64 -6.56 28.78 -5.44
CA THR A 64 -5.65 28.83 -6.60
C THR A 64 -5.48 30.26 -7.10
N SER A 65 -6.56 31.03 -7.15
CA SER A 65 -6.53 32.47 -7.47
C SER A 65 -5.77 33.27 -6.41
N ILE A 66 -5.93 32.95 -5.12
CA ILE A 66 -5.16 33.53 -4.01
C ILE A 66 -3.66 33.20 -4.16
N LYS A 67 -3.31 31.99 -4.62
CA LYS A 67 -1.92 31.60 -4.92
C LYS A 67 -1.32 32.35 -6.13
N MET A 68 -2.15 32.92 -7.02
CA MET A 68 -1.68 33.75 -8.12
C MET A 68 -1.39 35.20 -7.70
N VAL A 69 -1.77 35.60 -6.48
CA VAL A 69 -1.39 36.90 -5.91
C VAL A 69 0.14 36.92 -5.71
N PRO A 70 0.85 37.93 -6.26
CA PRO A 70 2.30 38.06 -6.08
C PRO A 70 2.67 38.04 -4.58
N GLY A 71 3.61 37.17 -4.19
CA GLY A 71 4.06 37.02 -2.80
C GLY A 71 3.38 35.92 -1.99
N VAL A 72 2.12 35.57 -2.25
CA VAL A 72 1.39 34.53 -1.48
C VAL A 72 1.95 33.13 -1.72
N LYS A 73 2.27 32.79 -2.97
CA LYS A 73 2.94 31.53 -3.31
C LYS A 73 4.30 31.42 -2.60
N GLY A 74 5.08 32.50 -2.60
CA GLY A 74 6.37 32.57 -1.90
C GLY A 74 6.23 32.36 -0.39
N TYR A 75 5.19 32.93 0.23
CA TYR A 75 4.91 32.71 1.66
C TYR A 75 4.53 31.26 1.97
N ILE A 76 3.65 30.64 1.17
CA ILE A 76 3.25 29.23 1.34
C ILE A 76 4.45 28.30 1.15
N ASP A 77 5.26 28.55 0.13
CA ASP A 77 6.44 27.74 -0.16
C ASP A 77 7.50 27.91 0.93
N ALA A 78 7.67 29.12 1.49
CA ALA A 78 8.52 29.36 2.65
C ALA A 78 8.03 28.61 3.90
N GLU A 79 6.72 28.57 4.15
CA GLU A 79 6.18 27.86 5.32
C GLU A 79 6.31 26.34 5.18
N LYS A 80 6.10 25.80 3.98
CA LYS A 80 6.43 24.39 3.67
C LYS A 80 7.90 24.11 3.88
N GLN A 81 8.77 25.00 3.40
CA GLN A 81 10.22 24.86 3.52
C GLN A 81 10.65 24.85 4.99
N LYS A 82 10.07 25.70 5.86
CA LYS A 82 10.31 25.65 7.30
C LYS A 82 9.92 24.30 7.92
N VAL A 83 8.80 23.71 7.51
CA VAL A 83 8.39 22.38 7.99
C VAL A 83 9.39 21.31 7.54
N VAL A 84 9.80 21.34 6.27
CA VAL A 84 10.83 20.43 5.73
C VAL A 84 12.15 20.60 6.49
N GLU A 85 12.60 21.83 6.69
CA GLU A 85 13.83 22.14 7.43
C GLU A 85 13.75 21.72 8.89
N LYS A 86 12.59 21.85 9.54
CA LYS A 86 12.37 21.37 10.92
C LYS A 86 12.40 19.84 11.01
N LEU A 87 11.86 19.14 10.02
CA LEU A 87 11.94 17.68 9.93
C LEU A 87 13.39 17.22 9.65
N GLN A 88 14.09 17.95 8.77
CA GLN A 88 15.48 17.67 8.42
C GLN A 88 16.44 17.99 9.58
N SER A 89 16.23 19.09 10.31
CA SER A 89 17.09 19.48 11.44
C SER A 89 17.02 18.48 12.61
N GLY A 90 15.84 17.88 12.84
CA GLY A 90 15.69 16.73 13.74
C GLY A 90 16.36 15.44 13.26
N SER A 91 16.73 15.36 11.97
CA SER A 91 17.39 14.19 11.34
C SER A 91 18.84 14.42 10.94
N LYS A 92 19.43 15.60 11.21
CA LYS A 92 20.85 15.87 10.93
C LYS A 92 21.72 15.13 11.93
N SER A 93 22.03 13.87 11.66
CA SER A 93 23.11 13.17 12.36
C SER A 93 24.43 13.87 12.07
N LYS A 94 25.20 14.23 13.09
CA LYS A 94 26.62 14.58 12.90
C LYS A 94 27.31 13.36 12.29
N ARG A 95 27.76 13.47 11.05
CA ARG A 95 28.46 12.38 10.33
C ARG A 95 29.93 12.26 10.73
N ASP A 96 30.37 13.06 11.70
CA ASP A 96 31.72 13.03 12.22
C ASP A 96 32.02 11.64 12.80
N GLY A 97 33.09 11.00 12.33
CA GLY A 97 33.49 9.66 12.75
C GLY A 97 32.73 8.50 12.08
N TRP A 98 31.86 8.78 11.10
CA TRP A 98 31.24 7.72 10.31
C TRP A 98 32.27 7.03 9.41
N ARG A 99 32.17 5.72 9.30
CA ARG A 99 32.94 4.96 8.30
C ARG A 99 32.24 5.07 6.96
N SER A 100 32.93 5.60 5.96
CA SER A 100 32.47 5.69 4.58
C SER A 100 32.92 4.52 3.71
N GLU A 101 33.86 3.72 4.21
CA GLU A 101 34.51 2.62 3.49
C GLU A 101 34.57 1.36 4.35
N LEU A 102 34.66 0.20 3.70
CA LEU A 102 34.94 -1.07 4.38
C LEU A 102 36.32 -1.00 5.07
N PRO A 103 36.44 -1.51 6.31
CA PRO A 103 37.74 -1.54 6.96
C PRO A 103 38.68 -2.49 6.21
N LYS A 104 39.95 -2.09 6.08
CA LYS A 104 40.99 -2.91 5.41
C LYS A 104 41.19 -4.27 6.11
N GLU A 105 40.95 -4.31 7.42
CA GLU A 105 41.02 -5.51 8.25
C GLU A 105 39.71 -5.69 9.01
N GLY A 106 39.26 -6.95 9.13
CA GLY A 106 38.05 -7.28 9.87
C GLY A 106 38.22 -7.03 11.37
N LEU A 107 37.23 -6.38 12.00
CA LEU A 107 37.28 -6.06 13.43
C LEU A 107 37.15 -7.28 14.36
N GLY A 108 36.73 -8.43 13.84
CA GLY A 108 36.45 -9.62 14.66
C GLY A 108 35.49 -9.32 15.81
N ALA A 109 35.76 -9.89 17.00
CA ALA A 109 34.95 -9.72 18.19
C ALA A 109 34.91 -8.27 18.73
N ALA A 110 35.89 -7.42 18.38
CA ALA A 110 35.93 -6.02 18.82
C ALA A 110 34.74 -5.20 18.29
N VAL A 111 34.04 -5.68 17.26
CA VAL A 111 32.80 -5.07 16.77
C VAL A 111 31.73 -4.99 17.85
N ILE A 112 31.66 -5.99 18.75
CA ILE A 112 30.61 -6.06 19.78
C ILE A 112 30.80 -4.95 20.81
N GLU A 113 32.03 -4.72 21.29
CA GLU A 113 32.31 -3.63 22.24
C GLU A 113 32.05 -2.26 21.62
N LYS A 114 32.37 -2.08 20.33
CA LYS A 114 32.04 -0.86 19.60
C LYS A 114 30.52 -0.64 19.53
N LEU A 115 29.75 -1.67 19.19
CA LEU A 115 28.29 -1.57 19.11
C LEU A 115 27.65 -1.32 20.49
N LYS A 116 28.19 -1.88 21.57
CA LYS A 116 27.75 -1.57 22.94
C LYS A 116 27.97 -0.10 23.28
N GLN A 117 29.14 0.45 22.93
CA GLN A 117 29.44 1.86 23.13
C GLN A 117 28.51 2.76 22.30
N GLU A 118 28.28 2.42 21.03
CA GLU A 118 27.37 3.17 20.17
C GLU A 118 25.93 3.15 20.72
N LYS A 119 25.44 1.96 21.10
CA LYS A 119 24.12 1.78 21.73
C LYS A 119 23.99 2.56 23.05
N SER A 120 25.07 2.73 23.82
CA SER A 120 25.02 3.51 25.06
C SER A 120 24.75 5.01 24.83
N ASN A 121 24.92 5.50 23.60
CA ASN A 121 24.59 6.87 23.22
C ASN A 121 23.13 7.03 22.74
N ASP A 122 22.38 5.93 22.59
CA ASP A 122 20.98 6.00 22.22
C ASP A 122 20.15 6.66 23.32
N VAL A 123 19.05 7.29 22.93
CA VAL A 123 18.12 7.92 23.89
C VAL A 123 17.56 6.86 24.84
N VAL A 124 17.63 7.14 26.13
CA VAL A 124 16.97 6.32 27.17
C VAL A 124 15.46 6.40 26.95
N TRP A 125 14.89 5.32 26.40
CA TRP A 125 13.50 5.29 25.92
C TRP A 125 12.51 4.70 26.94
N GLN A 126 12.99 3.94 27.92
CA GLN A 126 12.17 3.21 28.90
C GLN A 126 11.27 4.20 29.67
N GLY A 127 9.96 4.08 29.45
CA GLY A 127 8.95 4.95 30.06
C GLY A 127 8.95 6.41 29.59
N LYS A 128 9.76 6.76 28.57
CA LYS A 128 9.96 8.14 28.10
C LYS A 128 9.57 8.36 26.64
N CYS A 129 9.40 7.29 25.86
CA CYS A 129 9.03 7.37 24.46
C CYS A 129 7.61 6.81 24.23
N SER A 130 6.71 7.63 23.70
CA SER A 130 5.37 7.19 23.31
C SER A 130 5.44 6.17 22.18
N GLY A 131 4.80 5.02 22.36
CA GLY A 131 4.80 3.94 21.37
C GLY A 131 6.15 3.24 21.30
N THR A 132 6.98 3.61 20.31
CA THR A 132 8.34 3.11 20.00
C THR A 132 8.64 1.65 20.38
N VAL A 133 8.87 1.37 21.67
CA VAL A 133 9.10 0.03 22.23
C VAL A 133 7.88 -0.40 23.06
N TYR A 134 7.23 -1.49 22.65
CA TYR A 134 5.97 -1.97 23.24
C TYR A 134 6.20 -3.01 24.35
N ILE A 135 7.41 -3.57 24.43
CA ILE A 135 7.80 -4.51 25.48
C ILE A 135 8.33 -3.70 26.68
N GLY A 136 7.78 -3.95 27.86
CA GLY A 136 8.28 -3.38 29.11
C GLY A 136 9.36 -4.25 29.75
N GLY A 137 10.12 -3.65 30.68
CA GLY A 137 11.16 -4.35 31.45
C GLY A 137 12.59 -4.07 30.98
N SER A 138 13.55 -4.76 31.61
CA SER A 138 14.97 -4.72 31.23
C SER A 138 15.21 -5.56 29.98
N GLU A 139 16.14 -5.11 29.12
CA GLU A 139 16.56 -5.89 27.94
C GLU A 139 17.29 -7.19 28.29
N SER A 140 17.79 -7.31 29.52
CA SER A 140 18.56 -8.48 29.99
C SER A 140 17.69 -9.60 30.59
N GLU A 141 16.39 -9.38 30.80
CA GLU A 141 15.55 -10.28 31.59
C GLU A 141 14.13 -10.42 31.01
N GLY A 142 13.41 -11.44 31.47
CA GLY A 142 12.00 -11.65 31.13
C GLY A 142 11.75 -11.82 29.63
N HIS A 143 10.74 -11.11 29.12
CA HIS A 143 10.26 -11.25 27.73
C HIS A 143 11.30 -10.83 26.68
N PHE A 144 12.16 -9.84 26.99
CA PHE A 144 13.22 -9.42 26.07
C PHE A 144 14.24 -10.53 25.83
N SER A 145 14.72 -11.17 26.90
CA SER A 145 15.70 -12.25 26.80
C SER A 145 15.15 -13.44 26.02
N LEU A 146 13.88 -13.83 26.29
CA LEU A 146 13.20 -14.90 25.58
C LEU A 146 13.12 -14.67 24.07
N ILE A 147 12.76 -13.45 23.65
CA ILE A 147 12.70 -13.11 22.22
C ILE A 147 14.09 -13.13 21.59
N ASN A 148 15.10 -12.59 22.27
CA ASN A 148 16.46 -12.56 21.74
C ASN A 148 17.02 -13.96 21.53
N GLU A 149 16.75 -14.87 22.47
CA GLU A 149 17.14 -16.28 22.36
C GLU A 149 16.44 -16.95 21.17
N ALA A 150 15.11 -16.79 21.04
CA ALA A 150 14.37 -17.32 19.90
C ALA A 150 14.88 -16.77 18.55
N CYS A 151 15.12 -15.46 18.45
CA CYS A 151 15.70 -14.84 17.25
C CYS A 151 17.08 -15.43 16.93
N SER A 152 17.93 -15.65 17.95
CA SER A 152 19.26 -16.22 17.76
C SER A 152 19.21 -17.66 17.22
N MET A 153 18.23 -18.48 17.63
CA MET A 153 18.07 -19.84 17.12
C MET A 153 17.76 -19.90 15.62
N PHE A 154 17.05 -18.89 15.10
CA PHE A 154 16.54 -18.89 13.73
C PHE A 154 17.20 -17.85 12.81
N ALA A 155 18.28 -17.21 13.25
CA ALA A 155 18.95 -16.10 12.55
C ALA A 155 19.39 -16.40 11.11
N HIS A 156 19.58 -17.69 10.77
CA HIS A 156 20.03 -18.15 9.46
C HIS A 156 18.95 -18.85 8.63
N THR A 157 17.70 -18.83 9.11
CA THR A 157 16.58 -19.40 8.38
C THR A 157 16.05 -18.44 7.32
N ASN A 158 15.56 -18.99 6.21
CA ASN A 158 14.96 -18.22 5.13
C ASN A 158 13.64 -18.89 4.69
N PRO A 159 12.47 -18.28 4.95
CA PRO A 159 11.16 -18.82 4.59
C PRO A 159 10.96 -19.09 3.10
N LEU A 160 11.84 -18.57 2.21
CA LEU A 160 11.84 -18.91 0.79
C LEU A 160 12.10 -20.41 0.53
N HIS A 161 12.87 -21.06 1.40
CA HIS A 161 13.24 -22.48 1.29
C HIS A 161 12.41 -23.32 2.26
N MET A 162 11.10 -23.41 2.01
CA MET A 162 10.15 -24.10 2.89
C MET A 162 10.39 -25.61 3.01
N ASP A 163 11.06 -26.21 2.02
CA ASP A 163 11.51 -27.60 2.02
C ASP A 163 12.59 -27.85 3.08
N VAL A 164 13.48 -26.87 3.29
CA VAL A 164 14.58 -26.91 4.25
C VAL A 164 14.12 -26.42 5.64
N PHE A 165 13.46 -25.27 5.71
CA PHE A 165 13.11 -24.59 6.96
C PHE A 165 11.62 -24.75 7.34
N GLN A 166 11.16 -25.99 7.40
CA GLN A 166 9.76 -26.34 7.66
C GLN A 166 9.22 -25.76 8.98
N THR A 167 10.06 -25.73 10.03
CA THR A 167 9.68 -25.18 11.34
C THR A 167 9.27 -23.71 11.25
N ILE A 168 9.99 -22.89 10.47
CA ILE A 168 9.64 -21.47 10.33
C ILE A 168 8.37 -21.29 9.50
N ALA A 169 8.20 -22.09 8.44
CA ALA A 169 6.95 -22.08 7.68
C ALA A 169 5.75 -22.44 8.57
N GLN A 170 5.91 -23.41 9.48
CA GLN A 170 4.90 -23.74 10.47
C GLN A 170 4.64 -22.58 11.45
N CYS A 171 5.70 -21.99 12.03
CA CYS A 171 5.56 -20.84 12.94
C CYS A 171 4.79 -19.69 12.28
N GLU A 172 5.12 -19.32 11.03
CA GLU A 172 4.39 -18.28 10.30
C GLU A 172 2.91 -18.62 10.11
N ALA A 173 2.61 -19.87 9.72
CA ALA A 173 1.24 -20.33 9.54
C ALA A 173 0.44 -20.30 10.85
N GLU A 174 1.05 -20.71 11.97
CA GLU A 174 0.44 -20.69 13.29
C GLU A 174 0.18 -19.27 13.79
N VAL A 175 1.11 -18.34 13.59
CA VAL A 175 0.91 -16.92 13.94
C VAL A 175 -0.27 -16.33 13.16
N VAL A 176 -0.36 -16.61 11.86
CA VAL A 176 -1.50 -16.20 11.02
C VAL A 176 -2.80 -16.81 11.55
N ALA A 177 -2.83 -18.11 11.83
CA ALA A 177 -4.02 -18.81 12.31
C ALA A 177 -4.49 -18.33 13.69
N MET A 178 -3.57 -18.13 14.63
CA MET A 178 -3.85 -17.60 15.97
C MET A 178 -4.39 -16.17 15.89
N THR A 179 -3.78 -15.33 15.06
CA THR A 179 -4.23 -13.94 14.83
C THR A 179 -5.63 -13.91 14.19
N ALA A 180 -5.89 -14.78 13.21
CA ALA A 180 -7.21 -14.92 12.62
C ALA A 180 -8.27 -15.37 13.65
N ALA A 181 -7.94 -16.36 14.49
CA ALA A 181 -8.82 -16.82 15.56
C ALA A 181 -9.13 -15.73 16.58
N LEU A 182 -8.12 -14.91 16.94
CA LEU A 182 -8.29 -13.75 17.82
C LEU A 182 -9.22 -12.69 17.21
N LEU A 183 -9.18 -12.53 15.89
CA LEU A 183 -9.92 -11.52 15.14
C LEU A 183 -11.18 -12.07 14.46
N GLY A 184 -11.84 -13.05 15.11
CA GLY A 184 -13.20 -13.46 14.76
C GLY A 184 -13.31 -14.46 13.62
N SER A 185 -12.24 -15.18 13.21
CA SER A 185 -12.34 -16.18 12.15
C SER A 185 -13.30 -17.32 12.46
N LYS A 186 -13.48 -17.65 13.74
CA LYS A 186 -14.43 -18.68 14.21
C LYS A 186 -15.88 -18.19 14.29
N ASN A 187 -16.15 -16.91 14.04
CA ASN A 187 -17.51 -16.37 14.02
C ASN A 187 -18.24 -16.87 12.75
N LYS A 188 -19.52 -17.26 12.86
CA LYS A 188 -20.32 -17.68 11.68
C LYS A 188 -20.36 -16.62 10.58
N ALA A 189 -20.35 -15.33 10.94
CA ALA A 189 -20.33 -14.21 9.99
C ALA A 189 -19.00 -14.08 9.23
N SER A 190 -17.93 -14.78 9.64
CA SER A 190 -16.65 -14.79 8.93
C SER A 190 -16.72 -15.57 7.61
N GLY A 191 -17.61 -16.58 7.53
CA GLY A 191 -17.71 -17.52 6.41
C GLY A 191 -16.74 -18.70 6.50
N GLY A 192 -15.85 -18.75 7.50
CA GLY A 192 -14.98 -19.91 7.76
C GLY A 192 -13.73 -20.02 6.87
N GLU A 193 -13.49 -19.06 5.96
CA GLU A 193 -12.40 -19.12 4.96
C GLU A 193 -11.27 -18.11 5.22
N ILE A 194 -11.19 -17.57 6.43
CA ILE A 194 -10.18 -16.56 6.77
C ILE A 194 -8.77 -17.13 6.58
N CYS A 195 -7.96 -16.44 5.78
CA CYS A 195 -6.58 -16.81 5.50
C CYS A 195 -5.68 -15.57 5.50
N GLY A 196 -4.36 -15.73 5.48
CA GLY A 196 -3.45 -14.59 5.55
C GLY A 196 -1.99 -14.94 5.31
N ASN A 197 -1.13 -13.97 5.63
CA ASN A 197 0.32 -14.07 5.54
C ASN A 197 0.99 -13.21 6.63
N MET A 198 2.16 -13.65 7.08
CA MET A 198 3.14 -12.80 7.75
C MET A 198 3.68 -11.74 6.78
N THR A 199 4.11 -10.61 7.34
CA THR A 199 4.70 -9.48 6.62
C THR A 199 5.76 -8.81 7.51
N SER A 200 6.60 -7.97 6.93
CA SER A 200 7.65 -7.22 7.64
C SER A 200 7.12 -6.11 8.56
N GLY A 201 5.84 -5.75 8.46
CA GLY A 201 5.25 -4.68 9.27
C GLY A 201 3.92 -4.16 8.72
N GLY A 202 3.26 -3.30 9.50
CA GLY A 202 1.94 -2.77 9.14
C GLY A 202 1.90 -2.06 7.79
N THR A 203 2.96 -1.35 7.42
CA THR A 203 3.07 -0.74 6.08
C THR A 203 2.98 -1.79 4.97
N GLU A 204 3.72 -2.90 5.06
CA GLU A 204 3.65 -3.95 4.04
C GLU A 204 2.26 -4.62 4.06
N SER A 205 1.71 -4.90 5.24
CA SER A 205 0.34 -5.43 5.35
C SER A 205 -0.70 -4.56 4.66
N ILE A 206 -0.63 -3.23 4.83
CA ILE A 206 -1.49 -2.26 4.15
C ILE A 206 -1.27 -2.30 2.63
N LEU A 207 -0.01 -2.24 2.17
CA LEU A 207 0.32 -2.30 0.74
C LEU A 207 -0.27 -3.56 0.10
N LEU A 208 -0.12 -4.71 0.74
CA LEU A 208 -0.61 -5.99 0.25
C LEU A 208 -2.13 -6.09 0.26
N ALA A 209 -2.80 -5.53 1.28
CA ALA A 209 -4.26 -5.47 1.31
C ALA A 209 -4.80 -4.60 0.16
N VAL A 210 -4.17 -3.46 -0.11
CA VAL A 210 -4.54 -2.55 -1.21
C VAL A 210 -4.29 -3.20 -2.57
N LYS A 211 -3.10 -3.77 -2.81
CA LYS A 211 -2.78 -4.51 -4.05
C LYS A 211 -3.78 -5.63 -4.30
N SER A 212 -4.03 -6.46 -3.27
CA SER A 212 -4.94 -7.61 -3.40
C SER A 212 -6.36 -7.16 -3.71
N SER A 213 -6.85 -6.11 -3.06
CA SER A 213 -8.17 -5.52 -3.33
C SER A 213 -8.27 -4.98 -4.75
N ARG A 214 -7.24 -4.25 -5.23
CA ARG A 214 -7.17 -3.75 -6.60
C ARG A 214 -7.28 -4.88 -7.62
N ASP A 215 -6.44 -5.90 -7.47
CA ASP A 215 -6.35 -6.98 -8.45
C ASP A 215 -7.59 -7.89 -8.40
N TYR A 216 -8.12 -8.17 -7.20
CA TYR A 216 -9.37 -8.89 -7.02
C TYR A 216 -10.55 -8.15 -7.66
N MET A 217 -10.66 -6.83 -7.47
CA MET A 217 -11.74 -6.04 -8.07
C MET A 217 -11.59 -5.87 -9.58
N LYS A 218 -10.36 -5.88 -10.10
CA LYS A 218 -10.09 -5.98 -11.54
C LYS A 218 -10.59 -7.32 -12.10
N ALA A 219 -10.26 -8.44 -11.45
CA ALA A 219 -10.69 -9.76 -11.89
C ALA A 219 -12.22 -9.96 -11.76
N LYS A 220 -12.81 -9.50 -10.66
CA LYS A 220 -14.23 -9.69 -10.34
C LYS A 220 -15.17 -8.73 -11.07
N LYS A 221 -14.78 -7.46 -11.22
CA LYS A 221 -15.64 -6.39 -11.77
C LYS A 221 -15.06 -5.70 -13.01
N GLY A 222 -13.87 -6.07 -13.47
CA GLY A 222 -13.25 -5.45 -14.65
C GLY A 222 -12.76 -4.02 -14.44
N ILE A 223 -12.56 -3.56 -13.20
CA ILE A 223 -12.17 -2.17 -12.90
C ILE A 223 -10.72 -1.93 -13.36
N LYS A 224 -10.53 -0.97 -14.28
CA LYS A 224 -9.22 -0.63 -14.87
C LYS A 224 -8.56 0.61 -14.25
N THR A 225 -9.36 1.54 -13.75
CA THR A 225 -8.91 2.80 -13.12
C THR A 225 -9.35 2.79 -11.67
N PRO A 226 -8.66 2.05 -10.78
CA PRO A 226 -9.12 1.81 -9.42
C PRO A 226 -9.10 3.08 -8.55
N GLU A 227 -10.11 3.22 -7.70
CA GLU A 227 -10.22 4.29 -6.70
C GLU A 227 -10.30 3.71 -5.28
N MET A 228 -9.60 4.33 -4.33
CA MET A 228 -9.64 3.98 -2.90
C MET A 228 -10.11 5.19 -2.09
N ILE A 229 -11.00 4.97 -1.13
CA ILE A 229 -11.57 6.02 -0.27
C ILE A 229 -11.15 5.77 1.17
N ILE A 230 -10.48 6.74 1.80
CA ILE A 230 -9.99 6.63 3.17
C ILE A 230 -10.37 7.87 4.00
N PRO A 231 -10.55 7.74 5.32
CA PRO A 231 -10.62 8.88 6.23
C PRO A 231 -9.30 9.67 6.26
N GLU A 232 -9.35 10.97 6.57
CA GLU A 232 -8.14 11.80 6.77
C GLU A 232 -7.21 11.26 7.87
N SER A 233 -7.77 10.59 8.90
CA SER A 233 -7.03 9.97 9.99
C SER A 233 -6.30 8.67 9.63
N ALA A 234 -6.58 8.08 8.45
CA ALA A 234 -5.98 6.83 8.03
C ALA A 234 -4.48 6.98 7.74
N HIS A 235 -3.73 5.90 8.03
CA HIS A 235 -2.27 5.87 7.99
C HIS A 235 -1.67 6.31 6.65
N SER A 236 -0.50 6.95 6.66
CA SER A 236 0.16 7.45 5.44
C SER A 236 0.61 6.35 4.46
N ALA A 237 0.64 5.09 4.92
CA ALA A 237 0.90 3.94 4.05
C ALA A 237 -0.13 3.78 2.92
N TYR A 238 -1.35 4.30 3.09
CA TYR A 238 -2.35 4.28 2.01
C TYR A 238 -2.00 5.26 0.87
N ASP A 239 -1.38 6.41 1.16
CA ASP A 239 -0.87 7.31 0.10
C ASP A 239 0.30 6.64 -0.65
N LYS A 240 1.17 5.94 0.09
CA LYS A 240 2.25 5.14 -0.51
C LYS A 240 1.69 4.05 -1.42
N ALA A 241 0.66 3.33 -0.96
CA ALA A 241 -0.02 2.30 -1.75
C ALA A 241 -0.64 2.88 -3.02
N ALA A 242 -1.30 4.04 -2.91
CA ALA A 242 -1.91 4.73 -4.04
C ALA A 242 -0.88 5.09 -5.12
N GLN A 243 0.29 5.59 -4.71
CA GLN A 243 1.40 5.90 -5.61
C GLN A 243 1.98 4.64 -6.25
N TYR A 244 2.33 3.63 -5.46
CA TYR A 244 2.97 2.40 -5.97
C TYR A 244 2.08 1.62 -6.91
N PHE A 245 0.78 1.57 -6.64
CA PHE A 245 -0.15 0.70 -7.36
C PHE A 245 -1.04 1.43 -8.36
N ASN A 246 -0.77 2.71 -8.59
CA ASN A 246 -1.53 3.59 -9.49
C ASN A 246 -3.04 3.55 -9.20
N ILE A 247 -3.41 3.87 -7.96
CA ILE A 247 -4.80 3.92 -7.47
C ILE A 247 -5.13 5.37 -7.15
N LYS A 248 -6.23 5.90 -7.68
CA LYS A 248 -6.69 7.25 -7.34
C LYS A 248 -7.21 7.26 -5.90
N LEU A 249 -6.56 8.04 -5.04
CA LEU A 249 -6.90 8.15 -3.62
C LEU A 249 -7.86 9.30 -3.36
N ARG A 250 -8.93 9.03 -2.61
CA ARG A 250 -9.88 10.02 -2.08
C ARG A 250 -9.80 10.03 -0.56
N ARG A 251 -9.25 11.10 0.01
CA ARG A 251 -9.27 11.37 1.46
C ARG A 251 -10.55 12.12 1.82
N VAL A 252 -11.27 11.61 2.82
CA VAL A 252 -12.54 12.17 3.28
C VAL A 252 -12.36 12.74 4.69
N PRO A 253 -12.83 13.97 4.97
CA PRO A 253 -12.77 14.55 6.30
C PRO A 253 -13.40 13.65 7.37
N VAL A 254 -12.79 13.65 8.55
CA VAL A 254 -13.39 13.00 9.72
C VAL A 254 -14.58 13.81 10.24
N ASN A 255 -15.49 13.13 10.95
CA ASN A 255 -16.60 13.79 11.61
C ASN A 255 -16.15 14.57 12.86
N LYS A 256 -17.09 15.20 13.55
CA LYS A 256 -16.82 16.00 14.77
C LYS A 256 -16.18 15.21 15.92
N ASN A 257 -16.26 13.88 15.90
CA ASN A 257 -15.68 12.96 16.88
C ASN A 257 -14.34 12.38 16.40
N PHE A 258 -13.76 12.92 15.32
CA PHE A 258 -12.53 12.43 14.69
C PHE A 258 -12.62 11.00 14.13
N GLN A 259 -13.83 10.50 13.89
CA GLN A 259 -14.10 9.21 13.25
C GLN A 259 -14.34 9.38 11.75
N ALA A 260 -14.21 8.31 10.98
CA ALA A 260 -14.64 8.24 9.59
C ALA A 260 -16.10 8.72 9.42
N ASP A 261 -16.31 9.71 8.55
CA ASP A 261 -17.66 10.15 8.18
C ASP A 261 -18.23 9.20 7.11
N VAL A 262 -19.03 8.24 7.56
CA VAL A 262 -19.66 7.21 6.72
C VAL A 262 -20.51 7.84 5.59
N LYS A 263 -21.19 8.96 5.86
CA LYS A 263 -22.04 9.63 4.88
C LYS A 263 -21.18 10.29 3.80
N ALA A 264 -20.09 10.95 4.19
CA ALA A 264 -19.17 11.56 3.25
C ALA A 264 -18.42 10.50 2.41
N ILE A 265 -18.02 9.37 3.02
CA ILE A 265 -17.45 8.23 2.29
C ILE A 265 -18.44 7.69 1.27
N ARG A 266 -19.71 7.47 1.66
CA ARG A 266 -20.78 7.01 0.75
C ARG A 266 -20.92 7.90 -0.48
N GLN A 267 -20.84 9.23 -0.32
CA GLN A 267 -20.96 10.18 -1.43
C GLN A 267 -19.82 10.10 -2.44
N GLN A 268 -18.66 9.54 -2.05
CA GLN A 268 -17.50 9.40 -2.92
C GLN A 268 -17.44 8.04 -3.63
N ILE A 269 -18.28 7.07 -3.23
CA ILE A 269 -18.32 5.75 -3.86
C ILE A 269 -18.85 5.87 -5.30
N ASN A 270 -18.13 5.26 -6.23
CA ASN A 270 -18.49 5.21 -7.64
C ASN A 270 -18.10 3.85 -8.25
N LYS A 271 -18.31 3.69 -9.57
CA LYS A 271 -18.04 2.44 -10.30
C LYS A 271 -16.57 1.98 -10.28
N ASN A 272 -15.65 2.89 -10.02
CA ASN A 272 -14.21 2.63 -9.95
C ASN A 272 -13.72 2.32 -8.53
N THR A 273 -14.56 2.52 -7.51
CA THR A 273 -14.18 2.29 -6.12
C THR A 273 -13.91 0.80 -5.90
N VAL A 274 -12.67 0.47 -5.54
CA VAL A 274 -12.25 -0.90 -5.25
C VAL A 274 -12.19 -1.18 -3.75
N LEU A 275 -11.90 -0.15 -2.94
CA LEU A 275 -11.59 -0.31 -1.52
C LEU A 275 -12.02 0.92 -0.71
N ILE A 276 -12.64 0.69 0.44
CA ILE A 276 -12.71 1.66 1.54
C ILE A 276 -11.93 1.17 2.76
N VAL A 277 -11.54 2.10 3.63
CA VAL A 277 -10.70 1.82 4.81
C VAL A 277 -11.33 2.41 6.08
N GLY A 278 -11.19 1.69 7.19
CA GLY A 278 -11.46 2.19 8.53
C GLY A 278 -10.35 1.76 9.49
N SER A 279 -10.06 2.58 10.49
CA SER A 279 -8.98 2.33 11.46
C SER A 279 -9.56 2.01 12.84
N ALA A 280 -9.00 1.01 13.52
CA ALA A 280 -9.45 0.59 14.84
C ALA A 280 -8.24 0.31 15.77
N PRO A 281 -7.68 1.35 16.41
CA PRO A 281 -7.94 2.78 16.20
C PRO A 281 -7.01 3.42 15.16
N GLY A 282 -7.36 4.64 14.73
CA GLY A 282 -6.45 5.48 13.95
C GLY A 282 -5.27 6.00 14.78
N PHE A 283 -4.07 6.01 14.19
CA PHE A 283 -2.84 6.47 14.84
C PHE A 283 -2.90 7.90 15.42
N PRO A 284 -3.46 8.92 14.72
CA PRO A 284 -3.36 10.31 15.18
C PRO A 284 -4.05 10.59 16.53
N HIS A 285 -5.19 9.95 16.78
CA HIS A 285 -6.06 10.30 17.92
C HIS A 285 -6.45 9.10 18.80
N GLY A 286 -6.09 7.87 18.41
CA GLY A 286 -6.49 6.66 19.15
C GLY A 286 -8.00 6.37 19.10
N ILE A 287 -8.71 6.92 18.11
CA ILE A 287 -10.17 6.77 17.94
C ILE A 287 -10.49 5.60 17.00
N ILE A 288 -11.51 4.82 17.36
CA ILE A 288 -12.04 3.71 16.55
C ILE A 288 -13.10 4.26 15.58
N ASP A 289 -12.92 4.01 14.29
CA ASP A 289 -13.90 4.33 13.26
C ASP A 289 -15.16 3.44 13.37
N PRO A 290 -16.32 3.85 12.83
CA PRO A 290 -17.55 3.06 12.82
C PRO A 290 -17.45 1.86 11.86
N ILE A 291 -16.70 0.84 12.26
CA ILE A 291 -16.36 -0.32 11.41
C ILE A 291 -17.61 -1.10 10.96
N GLU A 292 -18.62 -1.23 11.82
CA GLU A 292 -19.86 -1.92 11.48
C GLU A 292 -20.62 -1.20 10.36
N GLU A 293 -20.84 0.11 10.47
CA GLU A 293 -21.50 0.92 9.44
C GLU A 293 -20.71 0.97 8.12
N LEU A 294 -19.38 1.08 8.21
CA LEU A 294 -18.51 0.99 7.03
C LEU A 294 -18.57 -0.40 6.38
N GLY A 295 -18.67 -1.45 7.19
CA GLY A 295 -18.84 -2.81 6.72
C GLY A 295 -20.15 -3.01 5.97
N GLU A 296 -21.27 -2.52 6.53
CA GLU A 296 -22.56 -2.55 5.84
C GLU A 296 -22.51 -1.80 4.50
N LEU A 297 -21.88 -0.63 4.49
CA LEU A 297 -21.70 0.18 3.29
C LEU A 297 -20.87 -0.57 2.23
N ALA A 298 -19.72 -1.13 2.60
CA ALA A 298 -18.90 -1.88 1.66
C ALA A 298 -19.64 -3.11 1.10
N TYR A 299 -20.37 -3.81 1.97
CA TYR A 299 -21.17 -4.96 1.58
C TYR A 299 -22.27 -4.59 0.59
N SER A 300 -23.00 -3.49 0.81
CA SER A 300 -24.09 -3.06 -0.06
C SER A 300 -23.62 -2.64 -1.46
N TYR A 301 -22.43 -2.04 -1.57
CA TYR A 301 -21.82 -1.67 -2.85
C TYR A 301 -20.96 -2.79 -3.47
N GLY A 302 -20.77 -3.89 -2.75
CA GLY A 302 -19.93 -5.02 -3.16
C GLY A 302 -18.48 -4.61 -3.45
N ILE A 303 -17.92 -3.70 -2.65
CA ILE A 303 -16.52 -3.25 -2.72
C ILE A 303 -15.71 -3.86 -1.58
N CYS A 304 -14.38 -3.84 -1.68
CA CYS A 304 -13.54 -4.29 -0.56
C CYS A 304 -13.60 -3.29 0.59
N PHE A 305 -13.45 -3.82 1.81
CA PHE A 305 -13.26 -3.06 3.04
C PHE A 305 -12.07 -3.61 3.80
N HIS A 306 -11.11 -2.75 4.10
CA HIS A 306 -9.97 -3.08 4.93
C HIS A 306 -10.09 -2.40 6.29
N VAL A 307 -9.89 -3.16 7.36
CA VAL A 307 -9.79 -2.61 8.72
C VAL A 307 -8.32 -2.59 9.13
N ASP A 308 -7.81 -1.39 9.39
CA ASP A 308 -6.47 -1.19 9.93
C ASP A 308 -6.50 -1.43 11.45
N LEU A 309 -6.09 -2.64 11.85
CA LEU A 309 -5.86 -3.03 13.24
C LEU A 309 -4.36 -3.10 13.55
N CYS A 310 -3.49 -2.43 12.76
CA CYS A 310 -2.06 -2.44 13.01
C CYS A 310 -1.75 -2.03 14.46
N LEU A 311 -2.46 -1.02 14.98
CA LEU A 311 -2.33 -0.59 16.37
C LEU A 311 -3.23 -1.39 17.34
N GLY A 312 -4.49 -1.65 16.99
CA GLY A 312 -5.48 -2.18 17.93
C GLY A 312 -5.64 -3.71 17.97
N GLY A 313 -5.06 -4.45 17.03
CA GLY A 313 -5.36 -5.87 16.83
C GLY A 313 -5.06 -6.77 18.04
N PHE A 314 -4.04 -6.43 18.82
CA PHE A 314 -3.66 -7.13 20.05
C PHE A 314 -4.10 -6.40 21.33
N VAL A 315 -4.99 -5.42 21.22
CA VAL A 315 -5.55 -4.67 22.36
C VAL A 315 -7.07 -4.81 22.41
N LEU A 316 -7.74 -4.48 21.31
CA LEU A 316 -9.20 -4.37 21.27
C LEU A 316 -9.94 -5.68 21.60
N PRO A 317 -9.48 -6.89 21.18
CA PRO A 317 -10.12 -8.14 21.59
C PRO A 317 -10.09 -8.35 23.11
N PHE A 318 -8.99 -7.96 23.76
CA PHE A 318 -8.83 -8.09 25.20
C PHE A 318 -9.60 -6.99 25.95
N ALA A 319 -9.57 -5.75 25.46
CA ALA A 319 -10.37 -4.66 26.02
C ALA A 319 -11.87 -5.00 26.00
N ARG A 320 -12.37 -5.59 24.90
CA ARG A 320 -13.76 -6.08 24.83
C ARG A 320 -14.04 -7.17 25.87
N LYS A 321 -13.13 -8.14 26.06
CA LYS A 321 -13.25 -9.17 27.11
C LYS A 321 -13.26 -8.60 28.53
N LEU A 322 -12.56 -7.49 28.75
CA LEU A 322 -12.53 -6.75 30.02
C LEU A 322 -13.77 -5.87 30.24
N GLY A 323 -14.73 -5.84 29.30
CA GLY A 323 -15.98 -5.10 29.45
C GLY A 323 -15.94 -3.65 28.96
N TYR A 324 -14.86 -3.21 28.32
CA TYR A 324 -14.84 -1.89 27.66
C TYR A 324 -15.86 -1.86 26.50
N PRO A 325 -16.51 -0.71 26.24
CA PRO A 325 -17.51 -0.57 25.18
C PRO A 325 -16.86 -0.51 23.80
N ILE A 326 -16.34 -1.65 23.33
CA ILE A 326 -15.64 -1.77 22.05
C ILE A 326 -16.60 -2.32 20.98
N PRO A 327 -17.01 -1.49 19.99
CA PRO A 327 -17.94 -1.91 18.92
C PRO A 327 -17.31 -3.01 18.05
N PRO A 328 -18.08 -3.78 17.27
CA PRO A 328 -17.56 -4.74 16.30
C PRO A 328 -16.51 -4.10 15.38
N PHE A 329 -15.35 -4.76 15.21
CA PHE A 329 -14.20 -4.21 14.44
C PHE A 329 -13.47 -5.24 13.58
N ASP A 330 -13.85 -6.52 13.66
CA ASP A 330 -13.09 -7.65 13.11
C ASP A 330 -13.93 -8.44 12.08
N PHE A 331 -13.56 -9.69 11.77
CA PHE A 331 -14.30 -10.50 10.78
C PHE A 331 -15.74 -10.85 11.16
N SER A 332 -16.17 -10.57 12.40
CA SER A 332 -17.58 -10.59 12.80
C SER A 332 -18.43 -9.60 12.01
N VAL A 333 -17.85 -8.50 11.50
CA VAL A 333 -18.52 -7.56 10.61
C VAL A 333 -18.50 -8.10 9.19
N LYS A 334 -19.67 -8.47 8.65
CA LYS A 334 -19.83 -9.16 7.35
C LYS A 334 -19.10 -8.49 6.18
N GLY A 335 -19.06 -7.16 6.15
CA GLY A 335 -18.42 -6.40 5.07
C GLY A 335 -16.89 -6.40 5.10
N VAL A 336 -16.25 -6.74 6.23
CA VAL A 336 -14.79 -6.66 6.37
C VAL A 336 -14.11 -7.70 5.50
N THR A 337 -13.40 -7.27 4.45
CA THR A 337 -12.75 -8.18 3.49
C THR A 337 -11.29 -8.48 3.81
N SER A 338 -10.62 -7.60 4.56
CA SER A 338 -9.24 -7.79 4.99
C SER A 338 -8.94 -7.00 6.26
N ILE A 339 -7.92 -7.44 7.00
CA ILE A 339 -7.46 -6.82 8.25
C ILE A 339 -5.93 -6.84 8.27
N SER A 340 -5.30 -5.78 8.76
CA SER A 340 -3.87 -5.75 9.10
C SER A 340 -3.69 -5.68 10.61
N ALA A 341 -2.73 -6.40 11.20
CA ALA A 341 -2.47 -6.42 12.65
C ALA A 341 -0.98 -6.60 12.97
N ASP A 342 -0.37 -5.65 13.70
CA ASP A 342 1.06 -5.72 14.01
C ASP A 342 1.34 -6.54 15.26
N VAL A 343 1.89 -7.73 15.06
CA VAL A 343 2.44 -8.54 16.16
C VAL A 343 3.62 -7.83 16.83
N HIS A 344 4.39 -7.00 16.13
CA HIS A 344 5.53 -6.25 16.71
C HIS A 344 5.15 -5.01 17.54
N LYS A 345 3.85 -4.73 17.69
CA LYS A 345 3.31 -3.68 18.56
C LYS A 345 2.81 -4.34 19.85
N TYR A 346 1.51 -4.33 20.09
CA TYR A 346 0.91 -4.92 21.29
C TYR A 346 0.84 -6.46 21.26
N GLY A 347 1.23 -7.11 20.15
CA GLY A 347 1.54 -8.54 20.16
C GLY A 347 2.88 -8.87 20.82
N LEU A 348 3.67 -7.84 21.16
CA LEU A 348 4.95 -7.94 21.87
C LEU A 348 6.01 -8.79 21.15
N ALA A 349 5.92 -8.94 19.83
CA ALA A 349 6.91 -9.61 19.01
C ALA A 349 8.08 -8.67 18.64
N PRO A 350 9.24 -9.22 18.21
CA PRO A 350 10.33 -8.40 17.69
C PRO A 350 9.93 -7.55 16.48
N LYS A 351 10.56 -6.39 16.34
CA LYS A 351 10.37 -5.49 15.19
C LYS A 351 10.62 -6.23 13.87
N GLY A 352 9.91 -5.81 12.82
CA GLY A 352 9.98 -6.47 11.52
C GLY A 352 8.92 -7.55 11.28
N THR A 353 7.86 -7.61 12.11
CA THR A 353 6.78 -8.61 11.93
C THR A 353 5.37 -8.02 12.06
N SER A 354 4.47 -8.43 11.16
CA SER A 354 3.03 -8.08 11.16
C SER A 354 2.23 -9.13 10.38
N VAL A 355 0.91 -9.07 10.41
CA VAL A 355 0.01 -10.02 9.74
C VAL A 355 -1.01 -9.27 8.89
N VAL A 356 -1.22 -9.74 7.66
CA VAL A 356 -2.37 -9.39 6.83
C VAL A 356 -3.29 -10.60 6.69
N LEU A 357 -4.58 -10.37 6.95
CA LEU A 357 -5.65 -11.37 6.87
C LEU A 357 -6.66 -10.96 5.80
N TYR A 358 -7.29 -11.95 5.18
CA TYR A 358 -8.28 -11.82 4.14
C TYR A 358 -9.49 -12.70 4.47
N ARG A 359 -10.67 -12.25 4.05
CA ARG A 359 -11.92 -12.97 4.28
C ARG A 359 -11.95 -14.34 3.60
N ASN A 360 -11.29 -14.49 2.45
CA ASN A 360 -11.24 -15.74 1.73
C ASN A 360 -9.98 -15.87 0.86
N HIS A 361 -9.77 -17.08 0.35
CA HIS A 361 -8.64 -17.41 -0.50
C HIS A 361 -8.63 -16.66 -1.83
N ASP A 362 -9.80 -16.28 -2.37
CA ASP A 362 -9.87 -15.61 -3.66
C ASP A 362 -9.28 -14.21 -3.61
N ILE A 363 -9.49 -13.47 -2.52
CA ILE A 363 -8.84 -12.17 -2.32
C ILE A 363 -7.34 -12.36 -2.11
N ARG A 364 -6.93 -13.37 -1.33
CA ARG A 364 -5.50 -13.64 -1.05
C ARG A 364 -4.72 -14.06 -2.29
N LYS A 365 -5.28 -14.94 -3.13
CA LYS A 365 -4.62 -15.54 -4.31
C LYS A 365 -4.11 -14.49 -5.29
N VAL A 366 -4.80 -13.36 -5.44
CA VAL A 366 -4.42 -12.32 -6.41
C VAL A 366 -3.16 -11.54 -5.99
N LYS A 367 -2.69 -11.73 -4.74
CA LYS A 367 -1.35 -11.27 -4.34
C LYS A 367 -0.23 -12.06 -5.01
N THR A 368 -0.39 -13.39 -5.12
CA THR A 368 0.68 -14.30 -5.51
C THR A 368 1.16 -14.01 -6.92
N ILE A 369 2.48 -13.83 -7.07
CA ILE A 369 3.14 -13.74 -8.36
C ILE A 369 3.63 -15.16 -8.68
N VAL A 370 3.21 -15.68 -9.83
CA VAL A 370 3.67 -16.98 -10.34
C VAL A 370 4.39 -16.71 -11.64
N LEU A 371 5.66 -17.07 -11.70
CA LEU A 371 6.44 -17.03 -12.93
C LEU A 371 6.52 -18.45 -13.47
N SER A 372 5.79 -18.70 -14.57
CA SER A 372 5.89 -19.95 -15.32
C SER A 372 6.78 -19.68 -16.54
N VAL A 373 7.91 -20.37 -16.63
CA VAL A 373 8.79 -20.30 -17.81
C VAL A 373 8.87 -21.69 -18.42
N THR A 374 8.32 -21.86 -19.63
CA THR A 374 8.46 -23.11 -20.38
C THR A 374 9.78 -23.10 -21.13
N LEU A 375 10.75 -23.87 -20.62
CA LEU A 375 12.05 -24.05 -21.26
C LEU A 375 12.11 -25.44 -21.91
N GLY A 376 11.53 -25.56 -23.11
CA GLY A 376 11.85 -26.54 -24.16
C GLY A 376 11.80 -28.06 -23.89
N MET A 377 12.04 -28.56 -22.68
CA MET A 377 12.08 -29.99 -22.34
C MET A 377 11.70 -30.31 -20.88
N SER A 378 11.45 -29.33 -19.99
CA SER A 378 10.82 -29.57 -18.68
C SER A 378 10.12 -28.30 -18.20
N ASP A 379 8.88 -28.41 -17.70
CA ASP A 379 8.20 -27.31 -17.02
C ASP A 379 8.81 -27.13 -15.62
N VAL A 380 9.49 -26.01 -15.39
CA VAL A 380 9.93 -25.59 -14.06
C VAL A 380 9.02 -24.46 -13.60
N CYS A 381 8.20 -24.72 -12.58
CA CYS A 381 7.30 -23.72 -12.00
C CYS A 381 7.93 -23.14 -10.73
N LEU A 382 8.31 -21.86 -10.76
CA LEU A 382 8.82 -21.13 -9.60
C LEU A 382 7.72 -20.22 -9.06
N SER A 383 7.20 -20.54 -7.87
CA SER A 383 6.31 -19.64 -7.12
C SER A 383 7.18 -18.69 -6.29
N ILE A 384 7.39 -17.46 -6.78
CA ILE A 384 8.15 -16.45 -6.06
C ILE A 384 7.16 -15.46 -5.43
N SER A 385 6.94 -15.58 -4.12
CA SER A 385 6.22 -14.56 -3.37
C SER A 385 7.10 -13.32 -3.20
N ASN A 386 6.66 -12.18 -3.75
CA ASN A 386 7.20 -10.81 -3.57
C ASN A 386 8.32 -10.36 -4.53
N LEU A 387 7.98 -10.06 -5.79
CA LEU A 387 8.81 -9.22 -6.67
C LEU A 387 8.01 -8.04 -7.24
N ASP A 388 8.71 -6.93 -7.48
CA ASP A 388 8.23 -5.71 -8.13
C ASP A 388 7.95 -5.99 -9.62
N PRO A 389 6.85 -5.50 -10.24
CA PRO A 389 6.54 -5.77 -11.65
C PRO A 389 7.56 -5.27 -12.69
N GLU A 390 8.54 -4.43 -12.31
CA GLU A 390 9.54 -3.88 -13.24
C GLU A 390 10.82 -4.72 -13.40
N LEU A 391 10.97 -5.83 -12.66
CA LEU A 391 12.15 -6.71 -12.79
C LEU A 391 11.92 -7.81 -13.83
N ALA A 392 12.51 -7.67 -15.03
CA ALA A 392 12.60 -8.76 -15.99
C ALA A 392 13.77 -9.69 -15.63
N VAL A 393 13.46 -10.90 -15.16
CA VAL A 393 14.46 -11.94 -14.88
C VAL A 393 14.54 -12.85 -16.11
N GLN A 394 15.72 -12.95 -16.73
CA GLN A 394 15.99 -13.90 -17.82
C GLN A 394 16.97 -14.95 -17.33
N MET A 395 16.58 -16.23 -17.39
CA MET A 395 17.42 -17.36 -16.99
C MET A 395 17.93 -18.06 -18.24
N LEU A 396 19.25 -18.23 -18.34
CA LEU A 396 19.90 -18.99 -19.42
C LEU A 396 20.61 -20.20 -18.81
N MET A 397 20.34 -21.38 -19.38
CA MET A 397 21.03 -22.62 -19.05
C MET A 397 21.98 -22.97 -20.20
N LYS A 398 23.27 -23.11 -19.90
CA LYS A 398 24.26 -23.69 -20.82
C LYS A 398 25.22 -24.55 -20.00
N ASP A 399 25.43 -25.79 -20.43
CA ASP A 399 26.39 -26.73 -19.83
C ASP A 399 26.25 -26.92 -18.30
N ASN A 400 25.02 -27.16 -17.81
CA ASN A 400 24.69 -27.39 -16.39
C ASN A 400 25.04 -26.24 -15.42
N ILE A 401 25.28 -25.04 -15.94
CA ILE A 401 25.47 -23.82 -15.14
C ILE A 401 24.23 -22.96 -15.27
N LEU A 402 23.62 -22.66 -14.12
CA LEU A 402 22.52 -21.70 -14.04
C LEU A 402 23.09 -20.29 -13.99
N VAL A 403 22.82 -19.49 -15.04
CA VAL A 403 23.18 -18.06 -15.06
C VAL A 403 21.93 -17.23 -14.82
N LEU A 404 21.89 -16.53 -13.69
CA LEU A 404 20.84 -15.57 -13.36
C LEU A 404 21.23 -14.20 -13.94
N LEU A 405 20.57 -13.76 -15.01
CA LEU A 405 20.72 -12.40 -15.52
C LEU A 405 19.64 -11.50 -14.91
N VAL A 406 20.07 -10.60 -14.03
CA VAL A 406 19.25 -9.49 -13.53
C VAL A 406 19.49 -8.30 -14.46
N LEU A 407 18.57 -8.04 -15.38
CA LEU A 407 18.63 -6.87 -16.24
C LEU A 407 17.91 -5.71 -15.55
N THR A 408 18.67 -4.72 -15.09
CA THR A 408 18.10 -3.44 -14.63
C THR A 408 17.87 -2.55 -15.84
N THR A 409 16.63 -2.13 -16.10
CA THR A 409 16.34 -1.10 -17.09
C THR A 409 16.58 0.29 -16.48
N LEU A 410 17.84 0.59 -16.17
CA LEU A 410 18.30 1.97 -16.03
C LEU A 410 19.07 2.33 -17.30
N PRO A 411 18.79 3.47 -17.96
CA PRO A 411 19.58 3.90 -19.09
C PRO A 411 20.99 4.28 -18.60
N GLY A 412 21.98 3.44 -18.89
CA GLY A 412 23.39 3.86 -18.89
C GLY A 412 24.39 3.02 -18.08
N ILE A 413 23.98 2.04 -17.26
CA ILE A 413 24.92 1.16 -16.54
C ILE A 413 24.36 -0.26 -16.50
N ALA A 414 24.86 -1.14 -17.36
CA ALA A 414 24.68 -2.58 -17.22
C ALA A 414 25.85 -3.10 -16.36
N GLU A 415 25.63 -3.29 -15.07
CA GLU A 415 26.55 -4.08 -14.24
C GLU A 415 26.20 -5.56 -14.38
N LEU A 416 27.14 -6.34 -14.92
CA LEU A 416 27.06 -7.80 -14.95
C LEU A 416 27.47 -8.33 -13.56
N VAL A 417 26.50 -8.83 -12.80
CA VAL A 417 26.80 -9.59 -11.58
C VAL A 417 26.84 -11.07 -11.95
N PHE A 418 28.03 -11.68 -11.95
CA PHE A 418 28.19 -13.12 -12.08
C PHE A 418 28.04 -13.78 -10.71
N SER A 419 27.07 -14.69 -10.55
CA SER A 419 27.16 -15.74 -9.54
C SER A 419 27.10 -17.10 -10.23
N SER A 420 28.13 -17.91 -10.05
CA SER A 420 28.18 -19.28 -10.54
C SER A 420 27.65 -20.21 -9.45
N LEU A 421 26.52 -20.87 -9.69
CA LEU A 421 26.07 -22.02 -8.89
C LEU A 421 26.49 -23.29 -9.63
N THR A 422 27.55 -23.96 -9.16
CA THR A 422 27.86 -25.32 -9.58
C THR A 422 26.96 -26.29 -8.83
N CYS A 423 26.19 -27.09 -9.57
CA CYS A 423 25.45 -28.21 -9.02
C CYS A 423 26.46 -29.31 -8.66
N GLY A 424 26.87 -29.37 -7.39
CA GLY A 424 27.74 -30.41 -6.85
C GLY A 424 26.94 -31.66 -6.52
N SER A 425 27.25 -32.74 -7.22
CA SER A 425 26.72 -34.09 -7.10
C SER A 425 26.81 -34.68 -5.68
N LEU A 426 25.72 -35.36 -5.30
CA LEU A 426 25.61 -36.30 -4.19
C LEU A 426 26.75 -37.34 -4.20
N VAL A 427 27.46 -37.45 -3.06
CA VAL A 427 27.84 -38.72 -2.40
C VAL A 427 27.67 -38.52 -0.90
#